data_AF-A0A7C5GCA7-F1
#
_entry.id   AF-A0A7C5GCA7-F1
#
_cell.length_a   1.000
_cell.length_b   1.000
_cell.length_c   1.000
_cell.angle_alpha   90.00
_cell.angle_beta   90.00
_cell.angle_gamma   90.00
#
_symmetry.space_group_name_H-M   'P 1'
#
loop_
_entity.id
_entity.type
_entity.pdbx_description
1 polymer ?
#
loop_
_entity_poly.entity_id
_entity_poly.type
_entity_poly.pdbx_seq_one_letter_code
_entity_poly.pdbx_strand_id
1 'polypeptide(L)'
;MAYNHYILVCGGTGCESNKSDEIYRTLIAEAEKQGVKDQVQIVKTGCFGFCEKGPIVKVLPEDSFYVEVKPQDAPEIIAEQILKGREIPRLLYKKDAASQNKLAVEDIEFYQKQFRVVLRNCGVINPESIDEYIAREGYVALEKALFELSVDQIIQEVKTSGLRGRGGAGFPTWLKWDIARKAPGDVKYMVCNADEGDPGAYMDRSTIEGDPHSIIEAMTIAGKVIGSHQGYVYIRAEYPLAIERLRVALQQAHDYGLLGKNILNSGFDFDIEIR
;
A
#
# COMPACT_ATOMS: atom_id res chain seq x y z
N MET A 1 16.57 -13.17 16.49
CA MET A 1 15.41 -13.79 17.18
C MET A 1 14.23 -13.66 16.24
N ALA A 2 13.38 -14.69 16.13
CA ALA A 2 12.18 -14.62 15.31
C ALA A 2 11.02 -14.15 16.18
N TYR A 3 10.29 -13.12 15.74
CA TYR A 3 9.06 -12.69 16.38
C TYR A 3 8.01 -13.80 16.28
N ASN A 4 7.29 -14.06 17.38
CA ASN A 4 6.20 -15.04 17.41
C ASN A 4 4.83 -14.39 17.16
N HIS A 5 4.72 -13.07 17.30
CA HIS A 5 3.51 -12.32 16.98
C HIS A 5 3.81 -11.07 16.15
N TYR A 6 2.84 -10.66 15.34
CA TYR A 6 2.85 -9.39 14.62
C TYR A 6 1.59 -8.60 14.94
N ILE A 7 1.74 -7.35 15.35
CA ILE A 7 0.62 -6.43 15.55
C ILE A 7 0.64 -5.41 14.41
N LEU A 8 -0.36 -5.49 13.53
CA LEU A 8 -0.53 -4.60 12.40
C LEU A 8 -1.52 -3.50 12.78
N VAL A 9 -1.06 -2.26 12.78
CA VAL A 9 -1.85 -1.08 13.13
C VAL A 9 -2.19 -0.31 11.85
N CYS A 10 -3.48 -0.06 11.61
CA CYS A 10 -3.93 0.65 10.41
C CYS A 10 -3.37 2.08 10.35
N GLY A 11 -2.43 2.34 9.45
CA GLY A 11 -1.76 3.64 9.29
C GLY A 11 -2.26 4.47 8.11
N GLY A 12 -3.52 4.32 7.70
CA GLY A 12 -4.15 5.19 6.70
C GLY A 12 -4.75 6.45 7.33
N THR A 13 -4.87 7.54 6.55
CA THR A 13 -5.31 8.87 7.05
C THR A 13 -6.57 8.84 7.92
N GLY A 14 -7.57 8.00 7.60
CA GLY A 14 -8.79 7.88 8.39
C GLY A 14 -8.56 7.34 9.82
N CYS A 15 -7.65 6.38 9.98
CA CYS A 15 -7.28 5.86 11.30
C CYS A 15 -6.28 6.78 12.00
N GLU A 16 -5.35 7.40 11.27
CA GLU A 16 -4.42 8.39 11.81
C GLU A 16 -5.17 9.59 12.42
N SER A 17 -6.24 10.06 11.74
CA SER A 17 -7.14 11.09 12.26
C SER A 17 -7.92 10.65 13.52
N ASN A 18 -7.96 9.35 13.79
CA ASN A 18 -8.60 8.76 14.96
C ASN A 18 -7.57 8.10 15.92
N LYS A 19 -6.40 8.74 16.07
CA LYS A 19 -5.35 8.38 17.06
C LYS A 19 -4.60 7.07 16.80
N SER A 20 -4.55 6.61 15.55
CA SER A 20 -3.78 5.39 15.22
C SER A 20 -2.29 5.49 15.55
N ASP A 21 -1.63 6.63 15.30
CA ASP A 21 -0.26 6.86 15.74
C ASP A 21 -0.07 6.74 17.26
N GLU A 22 -1.02 7.25 18.05
CA GLU A 22 -0.99 7.13 19.51
C GLU A 22 -1.15 5.67 19.95
N ILE A 23 -2.04 4.91 19.30
CA ILE A 23 -2.21 3.46 19.53
C ILE A 23 -0.91 2.72 19.23
N TYR A 24 -0.31 2.97 18.06
CA TYR A 24 0.95 2.36 17.65
C TYR A 24 2.08 2.61 18.66
N ARG A 25 2.29 3.87 19.06
CA ARG A 25 3.32 4.23 20.04
C ARG A 25 3.05 3.63 21.41
N THR A 26 1.78 3.58 21.83
CA THR A 26 1.41 3.01 23.13
C THR A 26 1.60 1.49 23.15
N LEU A 27 1.31 0.80 22.05
CA LEU A 27 1.59 -0.64 21.91
C LEU A 27 3.09 -0.93 22.04
N ILE A 28 3.96 -0.12 21.41
CA ILE A 28 5.41 -0.27 21.53
C ILE A 28 5.86 -0.07 22.98
N ALA A 29 5.42 1.03 23.61
CA ALA A 29 5.78 1.32 25.00
C ALA A 29 5.32 0.21 25.97
N GLU A 30 4.12 -0.35 25.76
CA GLU A 30 3.61 -1.44 26.59
C GLU A 30 4.30 -2.78 26.30
N ALA A 31 4.69 -3.07 25.05
CA ALA A 31 5.49 -4.25 24.73
C ALA A 31 6.86 -4.21 25.44
N GLU A 32 7.49 -3.03 25.52
CA GLU A 32 8.72 -2.83 26.29
C GLU A 32 8.49 -2.99 27.79
N LYS A 33 7.50 -2.28 28.33
CA LYS A 33 7.18 -2.28 29.76
C LYS A 33 6.79 -3.65 30.30
N GLN A 34 6.09 -4.45 29.49
CA GLN A 34 5.64 -5.80 29.85
C GLN A 34 6.64 -6.89 29.45
N GLY A 35 7.82 -6.52 28.90
CA GLY A 35 8.92 -7.45 28.66
C GLY A 35 8.73 -8.38 27.45
N VAL A 36 7.91 -7.99 26.47
CA VAL A 36 7.63 -8.79 25.26
C VAL A 36 8.14 -8.17 23.96
N LYS A 37 8.87 -7.06 24.02
CA LYS A 37 9.41 -6.36 22.83
C LYS A 37 10.17 -7.27 21.84
N ASP A 38 10.86 -8.31 22.34
CA ASP A 38 11.66 -9.22 21.51
C ASP A 38 10.83 -10.39 20.95
N GLN A 39 9.55 -10.47 21.34
CA GLN A 39 8.59 -11.50 20.92
C GLN A 39 7.61 -10.97 19.88
N VAL A 40 7.25 -9.68 19.94
CA VAL A 40 6.28 -9.06 19.04
C VAL A 40 6.90 -8.00 18.14
N GLN A 41 6.55 -8.02 16.85
CA GLN A 41 6.80 -6.92 15.94
C GLN A 41 5.53 -6.10 15.77
N ILE A 42 5.61 -4.79 16.01
CA ILE A 42 4.49 -3.86 15.85
C ILE A 42 4.75 -3.04 14.60
N VAL A 43 3.82 -3.04 13.66
CA VAL A 43 4.00 -2.49 12.31
C VAL A 43 2.83 -1.57 11.98
N LYS A 44 3.12 -0.35 11.52
CA LYS A 44 2.10 0.46 10.84
C LYS A 44 1.95 -0.03 9.41
N THR A 45 0.72 -0.37 9.02
CA THR A 45 0.42 -0.82 7.66
C THR A 45 -0.36 0.24 6.88
N GLY A 46 -0.57 -0.01 5.60
CA GLY A 46 -1.54 0.76 4.80
C GLY A 46 -2.98 0.62 5.32
N CYS A 47 -3.92 1.31 4.67
CA CYS A 47 -5.33 1.28 5.08
C CYS A 47 -5.96 -0.12 4.92
N PHE A 48 -6.67 -0.59 5.95
CA PHE A 48 -7.49 -1.80 5.87
C PHE A 48 -8.82 -1.59 5.14
N GLY A 49 -9.26 -0.35 4.91
CA GLY A 49 -10.45 -0.01 4.14
C GLY A 49 -11.78 -0.02 4.92
N PHE A 50 -11.85 -0.65 6.09
CA PHE A 50 -13.08 -0.72 6.89
C PHE A 50 -13.18 0.47 7.86
N CYS A 51 -13.22 1.69 7.30
CA CYS A 51 -13.12 2.95 8.05
C CYS A 51 -14.18 3.14 9.13
N GLU A 52 -15.40 2.61 8.94
CA GLU A 52 -16.48 2.64 9.95
C GLU A 52 -16.07 1.98 11.27
N LYS A 53 -15.15 1.01 11.20
CA LYS A 53 -14.67 0.21 12.33
C LYS A 53 -13.24 0.55 12.74
N GLY A 54 -12.69 1.65 12.21
CA GLY A 54 -11.37 2.16 12.58
C GLY A 54 -11.35 2.81 13.97
N PRO A 55 -10.18 2.86 14.66
CA PRO A 55 -8.89 2.31 14.26
C PRO A 55 -8.85 0.78 14.37
N ILE A 56 -8.22 0.14 13.39
CA ILE A 56 -8.10 -1.31 13.31
C ILE A 56 -6.72 -1.74 13.77
N VAL A 57 -6.68 -2.75 14.62
CA VAL A 57 -5.46 -3.47 15.00
C VAL A 57 -5.66 -4.95 14.69
N LYS A 58 -4.78 -5.51 13.87
CA LYS A 58 -4.79 -6.93 13.54
C LYS A 58 -3.61 -7.61 14.21
N VAL A 59 -3.82 -8.78 14.81
CA VAL A 59 -2.76 -9.54 15.47
C VAL A 59 -2.61 -10.92 14.83
N LEU A 60 -1.39 -11.25 14.44
CA LEU A 60 -0.99 -12.54 13.86
C LEU A 60 -0.17 -13.34 14.89
N PRO A 61 -0.22 -14.68 14.86
CA PRO A 61 -0.83 -15.54 13.83
C PRO A 61 -2.33 -15.83 14.01
N GLU A 62 -2.94 -15.43 15.12
CA GLU A 62 -4.34 -15.76 15.41
C GLU A 62 -5.33 -15.11 14.43
N ASP A 63 -4.90 -14.12 13.65
CA ASP A 63 -5.75 -13.36 12.74
C ASP A 63 -6.83 -12.54 13.48
N SER A 64 -6.55 -12.15 14.73
CA SER A 64 -7.47 -11.37 15.55
C SER A 64 -7.69 -9.99 14.95
N PHE A 65 -8.93 -9.65 14.63
CA PHE A 65 -9.30 -8.38 14.01
C PHE A 65 -10.00 -7.48 15.03
N TYR A 66 -9.22 -6.60 15.65
CA TYR A 66 -9.72 -5.63 16.62
C TYR A 66 -10.17 -4.34 15.94
N VAL A 67 -11.35 -3.88 16.33
CA VAL A 67 -12.03 -2.71 15.76
C VAL A 67 -12.25 -1.66 16.83
N GLU A 68 -12.38 -0.40 16.40
CA GLU A 68 -12.65 0.75 17.27
C GLU A 68 -11.65 0.88 18.45
N VAL A 69 -10.40 0.45 18.22
CA VAL A 69 -9.34 0.38 19.23
C VAL A 69 -8.97 1.79 19.68
N LYS A 70 -8.73 1.95 20.98
CA LYS A 70 -8.28 3.20 21.60
C LYS A 70 -6.88 3.03 22.19
N PRO A 71 -6.13 4.13 22.41
CA PRO A 71 -4.81 4.05 23.04
C PRO A 71 -4.82 3.32 24.39
N GLN A 72 -5.90 3.45 25.15
CA GLN A 72 -6.08 2.81 26.47
C GLN A 72 -6.24 1.29 26.39
N ASP A 73 -6.53 0.73 25.21
CA ASP A 73 -6.67 -0.71 25.00
C ASP A 73 -5.30 -1.40 24.80
N ALA A 74 -4.25 -0.65 24.46
CA ALA A 74 -2.91 -1.19 24.17
C ALA A 74 -2.32 -2.03 25.33
N PRO A 75 -2.40 -1.61 26.61
CA PRO A 75 -1.93 -2.45 27.72
C PRO A 75 -2.64 -3.81 27.79
N GLU A 76 -3.96 -3.85 27.51
CA GLU A 76 -4.76 -5.08 27.51
C GLU A 76 -4.43 -5.96 26.32
N ILE A 77 -4.23 -5.39 25.12
CA ILE A 77 -3.80 -6.12 23.91
C ILE A 77 -2.49 -6.86 24.17
N ILE A 78 -1.49 -6.18 24.73
CA ILE A 78 -0.20 -6.80 25.07
C ILE A 78 -0.38 -7.86 26.17
N ALA A 79 -1.13 -7.55 27.23
CA ALA A 79 -1.28 -8.44 28.38
C ALA A 79 -2.11 -9.71 28.10
N GLU A 80 -3.19 -9.60 27.33
CA GLU A 80 -4.08 -10.73 27.05
C GLU A 80 -3.63 -11.51 25.82
N GLN A 81 -3.37 -10.84 24.70
CA GLN A 81 -3.06 -11.57 23.47
C GLN A 81 -1.60 -12.02 23.43
N ILE A 82 -0.65 -11.10 23.63
CA ILE A 82 0.77 -11.44 23.44
C ILE A 82 1.31 -12.27 24.61
N LEU A 83 1.00 -11.90 25.85
CA LEU A 83 1.49 -12.62 27.03
C LEU A 83 0.70 -13.90 27.37
N LYS A 84 -0.63 -13.88 27.21
CA LYS A 84 -1.50 -14.99 27.65
C LYS A 84 -2.11 -15.80 26.50
N GLY A 85 -1.95 -15.37 25.24
CA GLY A 85 -2.51 -16.05 24.08
C GLY A 85 -4.04 -15.99 24.01
N ARG A 86 -4.68 -14.97 24.59
CA ARG A 86 -6.13 -14.83 24.64
C ARG A 86 -6.61 -13.60 23.87
N GLU A 87 -7.56 -13.80 22.97
CA GLU A 87 -8.23 -12.71 22.26
C GLU A 87 -9.11 -11.90 23.21
N ILE A 88 -9.35 -10.63 22.87
CA ILE A 88 -10.15 -9.70 23.68
C ILE A 88 -11.56 -9.59 23.08
N PRO A 89 -12.59 -10.30 23.62
CA PRO A 89 -13.88 -10.42 22.94
C PRO A 89 -14.66 -9.11 22.82
N ARG A 90 -14.32 -8.08 23.62
CA ARG A 90 -14.93 -6.75 23.51
C ARG A 90 -14.39 -5.92 22.34
N LEU A 91 -13.18 -6.24 21.85
CA LEU A 91 -12.52 -5.53 20.76
C LEU A 91 -12.67 -6.26 19.42
N LEU A 92 -12.93 -7.58 19.44
CA LEU A 92 -13.14 -8.35 18.21
C LEU A 92 -14.36 -7.85 17.44
N TYR A 93 -14.23 -7.78 16.12
CA TYR A 93 -15.36 -7.54 15.24
C TYR A 93 -16.42 -8.66 15.42
N LYS A 94 -17.65 -8.26 15.71
CA LYS A 94 -18.81 -9.15 15.81
C LYS A 94 -19.80 -8.83 14.72
N LYS A 95 -20.25 -9.86 14.00
CA LYS A 95 -21.33 -9.74 13.01
C LYS A 95 -22.65 -9.36 13.69
N ASP A 96 -22.94 -10.01 14.83
CA ASP A 96 -24.17 -9.81 15.63
C ASP A 96 -23.81 -9.84 17.12
N ALA A 97 -24.55 -9.14 17.99
CA ALA A 97 -24.30 -9.15 19.44
C ALA A 97 -24.36 -10.56 20.08
N ALA A 98 -24.97 -11.53 19.37
CA ALA A 98 -25.11 -12.93 19.79
C ALA A 98 -23.99 -13.85 19.29
N SER A 99 -23.17 -13.44 18.29
CA SER A 99 -22.08 -14.29 17.80
C SER A 99 -20.83 -14.12 18.67
N GLN A 100 -20.55 -15.13 19.48
CA GLN A 100 -19.36 -15.24 20.33
C GLN A 100 -18.17 -15.88 19.60
N ASN A 101 -18.35 -16.28 18.33
CA ASN A 101 -17.36 -17.04 17.58
C ASN A 101 -16.41 -16.12 16.81
N LYS A 102 -15.14 -16.52 16.79
CA LYS A 102 -14.07 -15.97 15.97
C LYS A 102 -14.49 -15.95 14.50
N LEU A 103 -14.46 -14.77 13.89
CA LEU A 103 -14.61 -14.60 12.44
C LEU A 103 -13.22 -14.37 11.86
N ALA A 104 -12.82 -15.16 10.86
CA ALA A 104 -11.63 -14.85 10.09
C ALA A 104 -11.85 -13.53 9.36
N VAL A 105 -10.78 -12.79 9.02
CA VAL A 105 -10.93 -11.51 8.29
C VAL A 105 -11.67 -11.71 6.96
N GLU A 106 -11.48 -12.87 6.33
CA GLU A 106 -12.17 -13.27 5.09
C GLU A 106 -13.67 -13.51 5.29
N ASP A 107 -14.12 -13.77 6.52
CA ASP A 107 -15.52 -13.99 6.87
C ASP A 107 -16.29 -12.70 7.20
N ILE A 108 -15.59 -11.56 7.28
CA ILE A 108 -16.20 -10.26 7.49
C ILE A 108 -16.95 -9.87 6.22
N GLU A 109 -18.26 -9.65 6.34
CA GLU A 109 -19.15 -9.35 5.20
C GLU A 109 -18.67 -8.16 4.35
N PHE A 110 -18.04 -7.17 5.00
CA PHE A 110 -17.41 -6.04 4.32
C PHE A 110 -16.39 -6.48 3.27
N TYR A 111 -15.54 -7.47 3.57
CA TYR A 111 -14.47 -7.93 2.68
C TYR A 111 -14.90 -9.04 1.72
N GLN A 112 -15.85 -9.90 2.09
CA GLN A 112 -16.24 -11.10 1.34
C GLN A 112 -16.55 -10.87 -0.15
N LYS A 113 -17.11 -9.71 -0.50
CA LYS A 113 -17.52 -9.38 -1.88
C LYS A 113 -16.50 -8.53 -2.63
N GLN A 114 -15.31 -8.33 -2.07
CA GLN A 114 -14.27 -7.50 -2.67
C GLN A 114 -13.22 -8.33 -3.39
N PHE A 115 -12.84 -7.89 -4.58
CA PHE A 115 -11.63 -8.39 -5.27
C PHE A 115 -10.59 -7.26 -5.32
N ARG A 116 -9.66 -7.29 -4.36
CA ARG A 116 -8.69 -6.19 -4.13
C ARG A 116 -7.48 -6.34 -5.06
N VAL A 117 -7.58 -5.83 -6.29
CA VAL A 117 -6.45 -5.84 -7.25
C VAL A 117 -5.46 -4.71 -6.97
N VAL A 118 -5.94 -3.47 -6.98
CA VAL A 118 -5.11 -2.27 -6.73
C VAL A 118 -4.70 -2.21 -5.27
N LEU A 119 -5.62 -2.51 -4.35
CA LEU A 119 -5.39 -2.46 -2.90
C LEU A 119 -4.84 -3.77 -2.30
N ARG A 120 -4.25 -4.66 -3.11
CA ARG A 120 -3.83 -6.02 -2.71
C ARG A 120 -2.82 -6.05 -1.54
N ASN A 121 -2.05 -4.98 -1.38
CA ASN A 121 -1.03 -4.83 -0.34
C ASN A 121 -1.49 -3.97 0.85
N CYS A 122 -2.55 -3.17 0.68
CA CYS A 122 -3.03 -2.25 1.70
C CYS A 122 -3.58 -3.00 2.92
N GLY A 123 -3.00 -2.74 4.09
CA GLY A 123 -3.29 -3.43 5.36
C GLY A 123 -2.51 -4.74 5.54
N VAL A 124 -1.64 -5.09 4.59
CA VAL A 124 -0.83 -6.33 4.62
C VAL A 124 0.65 -6.02 4.80
N ILE A 125 1.16 -4.98 4.13
CA ILE A 125 2.56 -4.56 4.22
C ILE A 125 2.73 -3.29 5.04
N ASN A 126 3.94 -3.09 5.55
CA ASN A 126 4.48 -1.77 5.87
C ASN A 126 4.74 -0.99 4.56
N PRO A 127 4.02 0.12 4.30
CA PRO A 127 4.17 0.90 3.07
C PRO A 127 5.53 1.61 2.95
N GLU A 128 6.31 1.68 4.03
CA GLU A 128 7.65 2.28 4.08
C GLU A 128 8.76 1.22 4.02
N SER A 129 8.42 -0.03 3.67
CA SER A 129 9.38 -1.13 3.50
C SER A 129 9.33 -1.69 2.08
N ILE A 130 10.32 -1.34 1.27
CA ILE A 130 10.50 -1.91 -0.08
C ILE A 130 10.64 -3.43 -0.06
N ASP A 131 11.26 -4.00 0.98
CA ASP A 131 11.46 -5.44 1.11
C ASP A 131 10.13 -6.20 1.23
N GLU A 132 9.15 -5.63 1.92
CA GLU A 132 7.81 -6.22 2.03
C GLU A 132 7.04 -6.13 0.71
N TYR A 133 7.27 -5.09 -0.10
CA TYR A 133 6.72 -5.00 -1.46
C TYR A 133 7.34 -6.08 -2.36
N ILE A 134 8.68 -6.23 -2.35
CA ILE A 134 9.41 -7.26 -3.12
C ILE A 134 9.00 -8.67 -2.69
N ALA A 135 8.88 -8.93 -1.38
CA ALA A 135 8.43 -10.22 -0.86
C ALA A 135 7.03 -10.62 -1.33
N ARG A 136 6.25 -9.67 -1.85
CA ARG A 136 4.92 -9.87 -2.43
C ARG A 136 4.91 -9.68 -3.96
N GLU A 137 5.98 -10.11 -4.61
CA GLU A 137 6.15 -10.08 -6.07
C GLU A 137 6.25 -8.66 -6.66
N GLY A 138 6.51 -7.66 -5.81
CA GLY A 138 6.80 -6.30 -6.26
C GLY A 138 8.03 -6.26 -7.18
N TYR A 139 7.97 -5.42 -8.22
CA TYR A 139 9.01 -5.26 -9.24
C TYR A 139 9.22 -6.45 -10.20
N VAL A 140 8.50 -7.57 -10.03
CA VAL A 140 8.53 -8.68 -11.00
C VAL A 140 7.98 -8.25 -12.36
N ALA A 141 6.97 -7.37 -12.39
CA ALA A 141 6.44 -6.86 -13.66
C ALA A 141 7.43 -5.87 -14.32
N LEU A 142 8.13 -5.07 -13.52
CA LEU A 142 9.21 -4.21 -14.03
C LEU A 142 10.33 -5.04 -14.65
N GLU A 143 10.84 -6.07 -13.97
CA GLU A 143 11.87 -6.95 -14.50
C GLU A 143 11.47 -7.51 -15.88
N LYS A 144 10.27 -8.11 -15.99
CA LYS A 144 9.74 -8.63 -17.25
C LYS A 144 9.65 -7.55 -18.32
N ALA A 145 9.15 -6.37 -17.96
CA ALA A 145 9.06 -5.24 -18.87
C ALA A 145 10.45 -4.77 -19.34
N LEU A 146 11.48 -4.86 -18.49
CA LEU A 146 12.85 -4.46 -18.82
C LEU A 146 13.57 -5.45 -19.72
N PHE A 147 13.47 -6.76 -19.44
CA PHE A 147 14.34 -7.77 -20.02
C PHE A 147 13.66 -8.78 -20.94
N GLU A 148 12.38 -9.07 -20.73
CA GLU A 148 11.69 -10.17 -21.42
C GLU A 148 10.74 -9.67 -22.51
N LEU A 149 10.08 -8.54 -22.29
CA LEU A 149 9.02 -8.03 -23.15
C LEU A 149 9.49 -6.85 -24.00
N SER A 150 9.15 -6.92 -25.29
CA SER A 150 9.18 -5.75 -26.16
C SER A 150 8.05 -4.77 -25.80
N VAL A 151 8.20 -3.50 -26.19
CA VAL A 151 7.19 -2.47 -25.96
C VAL A 151 5.83 -2.83 -26.60
N ASP A 152 5.84 -3.42 -27.79
CA ASP A 152 4.59 -3.84 -28.45
C ASP A 152 3.89 -4.99 -27.71
N GLN A 153 4.66 -5.92 -27.11
CA GLN A 153 4.10 -6.96 -26.24
C GLN A 153 3.48 -6.36 -24.97
N ILE A 154 4.15 -5.39 -24.33
CA ILE A 154 3.60 -4.71 -23.14
C ILE A 154 2.27 -4.00 -23.50
N ILE A 155 2.22 -3.28 -24.63
CA ILE A 155 0.99 -2.63 -25.11
C ILE A 155 -0.11 -3.69 -25.34
N GLN A 156 0.24 -4.84 -25.93
CA GLN A 156 -0.72 -5.92 -26.18
C GLN A 156 -1.24 -6.53 -24.88
N GLU A 157 -0.42 -6.72 -23.85
CA GLU A 157 -0.86 -7.17 -22.52
C GLU A 157 -1.87 -6.18 -21.90
N VAL A 158 -1.56 -4.88 -21.91
CA VAL A 158 -2.48 -3.85 -21.40
C VAL A 158 -3.76 -3.80 -22.23
N LYS A 159 -3.68 -4.03 -23.54
CA LYS A 159 -4.86 -4.12 -24.42
C LYS A 159 -5.73 -5.32 -24.07
N THR A 160 -5.14 -6.50 -23.91
CA THR A 160 -5.83 -7.75 -23.53
C THR A 160 -6.50 -7.62 -22.16
N SER A 161 -5.88 -6.91 -21.21
CA SER A 161 -6.47 -6.66 -19.89
C SER A 161 -7.76 -5.84 -19.90
N GLY A 162 -8.01 -5.09 -20.98
CA GLY A 162 -9.15 -4.17 -21.08
C GLY A 162 -9.04 -2.95 -20.15
N LEU A 163 -7.84 -2.62 -19.65
CA LEU A 163 -7.66 -1.49 -18.74
C LEU A 163 -8.06 -0.16 -19.39
N ARG A 164 -8.88 0.60 -18.66
CA ARG A 164 -9.35 1.94 -19.00
C ARG A 164 -8.90 2.94 -17.94
N GLY A 165 -8.77 4.20 -18.33
CA GLY A 165 -8.43 5.29 -17.43
C GLY A 165 -9.41 5.39 -16.26
N ARG A 166 -8.88 5.36 -15.03
CA ARG A 166 -9.68 5.32 -13.79
C ARG A 166 -10.03 6.69 -13.21
N GLY A 167 -9.48 7.78 -13.75
CA GLY A 167 -9.88 9.16 -13.41
C GLY A 167 -11.18 9.62 -14.08
N GLY A 168 -12.16 8.72 -14.26
CA GLY A 168 -13.50 9.07 -14.79
C GLY A 168 -13.69 8.88 -16.30
N ALA A 169 -12.83 9.45 -17.15
CA ALA A 169 -13.05 9.47 -18.60
C ALA A 169 -13.06 8.08 -19.30
N GLY A 170 -12.45 7.07 -18.68
CA GLY A 170 -12.51 5.70 -19.19
C GLY A 170 -11.85 5.49 -20.55
N PHE A 171 -10.87 6.31 -20.95
CA PHE A 171 -10.15 6.11 -22.22
C PHE A 171 -9.27 4.84 -22.16
N PRO A 172 -9.18 4.01 -23.22
CA PRO A 172 -8.34 2.80 -23.19
C PRO A 172 -6.86 3.12 -22.93
N THR A 173 -6.28 2.53 -21.89
CA THR A 173 -4.92 2.89 -21.43
C THR A 173 -3.86 2.52 -22.46
N TRP A 174 -3.95 1.33 -23.05
CA TRP A 174 -3.02 0.86 -24.10
C TRP A 174 -2.97 1.81 -25.30
N LEU A 175 -4.13 2.36 -25.71
CA LEU A 175 -4.23 3.26 -26.85
C LEU A 175 -3.60 4.61 -26.53
N LYS A 176 -3.80 5.11 -25.31
CA LYS A 176 -3.15 6.34 -24.85
C LYS A 176 -1.62 6.20 -24.88
N TRP A 177 -1.10 5.07 -24.39
CA TRP A 177 0.34 4.78 -24.42
C TRP A 177 0.87 4.64 -25.84
N ASP A 178 0.18 3.94 -26.73
CA ASP A 178 0.62 3.77 -28.12
C ASP A 178 0.63 5.10 -28.90
N ILE A 179 -0.36 5.97 -28.66
CA ILE A 179 -0.38 7.33 -29.23
C ILE A 179 0.83 8.13 -28.73
N ALA A 180 1.09 8.13 -27.42
CA ALA A 180 2.23 8.87 -26.84
C ALA A 180 3.58 8.33 -27.32
N ARG A 181 3.71 7.01 -27.45
CA ARG A 181 4.89 6.36 -28.01
C ARG A 181 5.13 6.77 -29.47
N LYS A 182 4.07 6.88 -30.29
CA LYS A 182 4.17 7.24 -31.72
C LYS A 182 4.26 8.75 -31.97
N ALA A 183 3.97 9.57 -30.98
CA ALA A 183 4.08 11.01 -31.11
C ALA A 183 5.53 11.42 -31.43
N PRO A 184 5.74 12.37 -32.37
CA PRO A 184 7.06 12.89 -32.70
C PRO A 184 7.64 13.71 -31.54
N GLY A 185 8.96 13.77 -31.45
CA GLY A 185 9.70 14.51 -30.43
C GLY A 185 10.63 13.63 -29.60
N ASP A 186 11.76 14.19 -29.21
CA ASP A 186 12.83 13.48 -28.51
C ASP A 186 12.58 13.36 -27.00
N VAL A 187 11.75 14.25 -26.45
CA VAL A 187 11.46 14.32 -25.01
C VAL A 187 9.99 14.02 -24.77
N LYS A 188 9.74 13.07 -23.86
CA LYS A 188 8.42 12.64 -23.42
C LYS A 188 8.39 12.60 -21.90
N TYR A 189 7.20 12.66 -21.33
CA TYR A 189 6.99 12.67 -19.89
C TYR A 189 5.88 11.69 -19.51
N MET A 190 6.04 11.04 -18.36
CA MET A 190 5.00 10.25 -17.71
C MET A 190 4.42 11.06 -16.55
N VAL A 191 3.13 11.38 -16.58
CA VAL A 191 2.50 12.16 -15.51
C VAL A 191 1.45 11.29 -14.80
N CYS A 192 1.65 11.09 -13.52
CA CYS A 192 0.63 10.55 -12.61
C CYS A 192 -0.15 11.73 -12.03
N ASN A 193 -1.47 11.74 -12.27
CA ASN A 193 -2.37 12.68 -11.64
C ASN A 193 -2.89 12.05 -10.34
N ALA A 194 -2.44 12.56 -9.21
CA ALA A 194 -2.84 12.21 -7.85
C ALA A 194 -3.48 13.41 -7.12
N ASP A 195 -4.13 14.30 -7.86
CA ASP A 195 -4.82 15.47 -7.31
C ASP A 195 -6.11 15.10 -6.56
N GLU A 196 -6.80 14.03 -6.98
CA GLU A 196 -8.01 13.47 -6.35
C GLU A 196 -8.93 14.54 -5.72
N GLY A 197 -9.33 15.53 -6.52
CA GLY A 197 -10.07 16.70 -6.05
C GLY A 197 -11.56 16.44 -5.73
N ASP A 198 -12.10 15.31 -6.17
CA ASP A 198 -13.52 15.00 -6.05
C ASP A 198 -13.95 14.70 -4.60
N PRO A 199 -15.02 15.34 -4.07
CA PRO A 199 -15.51 15.05 -2.73
C PRO A 199 -15.87 13.58 -2.55
N GLY A 200 -15.32 12.96 -1.49
CA GLY A 200 -15.57 11.55 -1.17
C GLY A 200 -14.65 10.55 -1.90
N ALA A 201 -13.79 11.00 -2.81
CA ALA A 201 -12.72 10.18 -3.38
C ALA A 201 -11.51 10.13 -2.42
N TYR A 202 -10.97 8.93 -2.23
CA TYR A 202 -9.75 8.67 -1.45
C TYR A 202 -9.05 7.37 -1.87
N MET A 203 -9.35 6.88 -3.07
CA MET A 203 -8.80 5.67 -3.65
C MET A 203 -7.33 5.85 -4.07
N ASP A 204 -7.00 7.01 -4.65
CA ASP A 204 -5.63 7.35 -5.03
C ASP A 204 -4.79 7.55 -3.76
N ARG A 205 -5.31 8.33 -2.80
CA ARG A 205 -4.71 8.48 -1.47
C ARG A 205 -4.42 7.13 -0.82
N SER A 206 -5.40 6.24 -0.79
CA SER A 206 -5.25 4.93 -0.12
C SER A 206 -4.15 4.08 -0.78
N THR A 207 -3.99 4.19 -2.10
CA THR A 207 -2.97 3.46 -2.85
C THR A 207 -1.58 4.05 -2.57
N ILE A 208 -1.42 5.38 -2.63
CA ILE A 208 -0.13 6.04 -2.37
C ILE A 208 0.30 5.85 -0.92
N GLU A 209 -0.63 5.98 0.04
CA GLU A 209 -0.32 5.78 1.45
C GLU A 209 -0.03 4.31 1.80
N GLY A 210 -0.65 3.36 1.10
CA GLY A 210 -0.60 1.95 1.47
C GLY A 210 0.31 1.06 0.63
N ASP A 211 0.67 1.49 -0.59
CA ASP A 211 1.48 0.75 -1.54
C ASP A 211 2.17 1.69 -2.57
N PRO A 212 3.03 2.63 -2.12
CA PRO A 212 3.63 3.64 -3.00
C PRO A 212 4.53 3.03 -4.09
N HIS A 213 5.20 1.91 -3.81
CA HIS A 213 6.06 1.23 -4.77
C HIS A 213 5.29 0.71 -6.00
N SER A 214 4.02 0.34 -5.84
CA SER A 214 3.17 -0.05 -6.99
C SER A 214 3.01 1.06 -8.03
N ILE A 215 3.02 2.32 -7.59
CA ILE A 215 2.91 3.49 -8.47
C ILE A 215 4.24 3.73 -9.17
N ILE A 216 5.35 3.65 -8.42
CA ILE A 216 6.70 3.78 -8.96
C ILE A 216 6.96 2.73 -10.04
N GLU A 217 6.65 1.47 -9.75
CA GLU A 217 6.78 0.35 -10.69
C GLU A 217 5.94 0.60 -11.95
N ALA A 218 4.66 0.93 -11.79
CA ALA A 218 3.77 1.18 -12.92
C ALA A 218 4.22 2.37 -13.78
N MET A 219 4.67 3.47 -13.16
CA MET A 219 5.19 4.64 -13.88
C MET A 219 6.47 4.32 -14.65
N THR A 220 7.35 3.49 -14.09
CA THR A 220 8.60 3.08 -14.74
C THR A 220 8.32 2.22 -15.97
N ILE A 221 7.41 1.24 -15.85
CA ILE A 221 6.96 0.42 -16.99
C ILE A 221 6.33 1.31 -18.07
N ALA A 222 5.44 2.22 -17.67
CA ALA A 222 4.78 3.13 -18.59
C ALA A 222 5.78 4.08 -19.26
N GLY A 223 6.79 4.57 -18.51
CA GLY A 223 7.89 5.39 -18.99
C GLY A 223 8.66 4.69 -20.10
N LYS A 224 9.05 3.43 -19.88
CA LYS A 224 9.69 2.58 -20.90
C LYS A 224 8.83 2.46 -22.15
N VAL A 225 7.52 2.19 -22.00
CA VAL A 225 6.61 2.00 -23.14
C VAL A 225 6.54 3.25 -24.02
N ILE A 226 6.45 4.44 -23.42
CA ILE A 226 6.31 5.68 -24.20
C ILE A 226 7.65 6.25 -24.65
N GLY A 227 8.77 5.77 -24.12
CA GLY A 227 10.10 6.32 -24.35
C GLY A 227 10.38 7.58 -23.52
N SER A 228 9.82 7.66 -22.31
CA SER A 228 10.06 8.74 -21.36
C SER A 228 11.16 8.34 -20.39
N HIS A 229 12.06 9.27 -20.09
CA HIS A 229 13.09 9.12 -19.04
C HIS A 229 12.75 9.94 -17.78
N GLN A 230 11.61 10.65 -17.78
CA GLN A 230 11.18 11.49 -16.66
C GLN A 230 9.69 11.30 -16.35
N GLY A 231 9.39 11.13 -15.08
CA GLY A 231 8.07 11.04 -14.50
C GLY A 231 7.78 12.20 -13.55
N TYR A 232 6.51 12.55 -13.42
CA TYR A 232 6.01 13.47 -12.41
C TYR A 232 4.79 12.86 -11.72
N VAL A 233 4.78 12.86 -10.40
CA VAL A 233 3.57 12.62 -9.60
C VAL A 233 3.07 13.97 -9.13
N TYR A 234 2.01 14.46 -9.77
CA TYR A 234 1.33 15.67 -9.30
C TYR A 234 0.35 15.27 -8.21
N ILE A 235 0.64 15.66 -6.97
CA ILE A 235 -0.14 15.30 -5.79
C ILE A 235 -0.57 16.54 -5.03
N ARG A 236 -1.84 16.55 -4.63
CA ARG A 236 -2.41 17.69 -3.90
C ARG A 236 -1.71 17.90 -2.55
N ALA A 237 -1.59 19.15 -2.12
CA ALA A 237 -0.90 19.51 -0.87
C ALA A 237 -1.62 18.97 0.39
N GLU A 238 -2.91 18.66 0.29
CA GLU A 238 -3.73 18.16 1.41
C GLU A 238 -3.48 16.69 1.76
N TYR A 239 -2.59 15.99 1.03
CA TYR A 239 -2.19 14.61 1.30
C TYR A 239 -0.75 14.49 1.84
N PRO A 240 -0.43 15.09 3.01
CA PRO A 240 0.95 15.12 3.52
C PRO A 240 1.53 13.74 3.79
N LEU A 241 0.74 12.79 4.31
CA LEU A 241 1.19 11.41 4.57
C LEU A 241 1.53 10.67 3.27
N ALA A 242 0.73 10.85 2.23
CA ALA A 242 0.99 10.25 0.92
C ALA A 242 2.28 10.82 0.31
N ILE A 243 2.51 12.13 0.41
CA ILE A 243 3.74 12.79 -0.03
C ILE A 243 4.96 12.23 0.72
N GLU A 244 4.86 12.11 2.05
CA GLU A 244 5.94 11.59 2.89
C GLU A 244 6.31 10.15 2.51
N ARG A 245 5.33 9.25 2.46
CA ARG A 245 5.55 7.85 2.10
C ARG A 245 6.06 7.67 0.68
N LEU A 246 5.56 8.47 -0.27
CA LEU A 246 6.06 8.44 -1.63
C LEU A 246 7.53 8.90 -1.71
N ARG A 247 7.95 9.90 -0.92
CA ARG A 247 9.38 10.30 -0.85
C ARG A 247 10.25 9.17 -0.31
N VAL A 248 9.80 8.47 0.74
CA VAL A 248 10.52 7.30 1.28
C VAL A 248 10.65 6.22 0.21
N ALA A 249 9.55 5.88 -0.47
CA ALA A 249 9.54 4.86 -1.52
C ALA A 249 10.41 5.23 -2.73
N LEU A 250 10.43 6.50 -3.14
CA LEU A 250 11.31 6.99 -4.21
C LEU A 250 12.78 6.84 -3.82
N GLN A 251 13.15 7.25 -2.60
CA GLN A 251 14.52 7.07 -2.10
C GLN A 251 14.92 5.59 -2.09
N GLN A 252 14.06 4.72 -1.57
CA GLN A 252 14.31 3.28 -1.55
C GLN A 252 14.46 2.70 -2.96
N ALA A 253 13.62 3.11 -3.91
CA ALA A 253 13.74 2.68 -5.29
C ALA A 253 15.05 3.14 -5.95
N HIS A 254 15.55 4.33 -5.63
CA HIS A 254 16.88 4.77 -6.06
C HIS A 254 17.99 3.93 -5.46
N ASP A 255 17.94 3.69 -4.15
CA ASP A 255 18.97 2.92 -3.42
C ASP A 255 19.06 1.47 -3.93
N TYR A 256 17.93 0.90 -4.35
CA TYR A 256 17.83 -0.45 -4.94
C TYR A 256 18.13 -0.49 -6.45
N GLY A 257 18.39 0.65 -7.10
CA GLY A 257 18.65 0.73 -8.54
C GLY A 257 17.41 0.45 -9.42
N LEU A 258 16.22 0.67 -8.87
CA LEU A 258 14.91 0.54 -9.53
C LEU A 258 14.39 1.85 -10.13
N LEU A 259 15.04 2.97 -9.82
CA LEU A 259 14.89 4.29 -10.44
C LEU A 259 16.25 4.95 -10.67
N GLY A 260 16.28 5.94 -11.56
CA GLY A 260 17.47 6.70 -11.93
C GLY A 260 18.08 6.18 -13.23
N LYS A 261 19.42 6.16 -13.30
CA LYS A 261 20.16 5.75 -14.49
C LYS A 261 20.37 4.24 -14.54
N ASN A 262 20.25 3.68 -15.73
CA ASN A 262 20.55 2.31 -16.08
C ASN A 262 19.89 1.32 -15.11
N ILE A 263 18.57 1.44 -14.97
CA ILE A 263 17.75 0.68 -14.01
C ILE A 263 18.04 -0.80 -14.18
N LEU A 264 18.48 -1.47 -13.10
CA LEU A 264 18.89 -2.87 -13.09
C LEU A 264 19.91 -3.28 -14.17
N ASN A 265 20.73 -2.34 -14.66
CA ASN A 265 21.63 -2.50 -15.81
C ASN A 265 20.93 -2.83 -17.14
N SER A 266 19.66 -2.41 -17.31
CA SER A 266 18.87 -2.66 -18.51
C SER A 266 19.19 -1.75 -19.71
N GLY A 267 19.97 -0.68 -19.50
CA GLY A 267 20.20 0.38 -20.48
C GLY A 267 19.06 1.42 -20.56
N PHE A 268 18.05 1.31 -19.70
CA PHE A 268 16.94 2.27 -19.61
C PHE A 268 17.07 3.15 -18.37
N ASP A 269 16.86 4.46 -18.54
CA ASP A 269 16.85 5.45 -17.46
C ASP A 269 15.40 5.91 -17.22
N PHE A 270 15.00 6.06 -15.96
CA PHE A 270 13.74 6.69 -15.61
C PHE A 270 13.77 7.23 -14.20
N ASP A 271 13.37 8.49 -14.04
CA ASP A 271 13.32 9.15 -12.73
C ASP A 271 11.92 9.74 -12.48
N ILE A 272 11.57 9.99 -11.22
CA ILE A 272 10.26 10.51 -10.82
C ILE A 272 10.44 11.67 -9.83
N GLU A 273 9.79 12.79 -10.12
CA GLU A 273 9.67 13.90 -9.17
C GLU A 273 8.24 14.06 -8.65
N ILE A 274 8.11 14.45 -7.38
CA ILE A 274 6.82 14.84 -6.79
C ILE A 274 6.59 16.33 -7.05
N ARG A 275 5.37 16.69 -7.49
CA ARG A 275 4.93 18.05 -7.77
C ARG A 275 3.64 18.39 -7.04
#